data_AF-A0A7V1UM55-F1
#
_entry.id   AF-A0A7V1UM55-F1
#
_cell.length_a   1.000
_cell.length_b   1.000
_cell.length_c   1.000
_cell.angle_alpha   90.00
_cell.angle_beta   90.00
_cell.angle_gamma   90.00
#
_symmetry.space_group_name_H-M   'P 1'
#
loop_
_entity.id
_entity.type
_entity.pdbx_description
1 polymer ?
#
loop_
_entity_poly.entity_id
_entity_poly.type
_entity_poly.pdbx_seq_one_letter_code
_entity_poly.pdbx_strand_id
1 'polypeptide(L)'
;MDKLLQNPEFMRIAMTVAIGTLFFIALPLFGYFLYRKLKQEIHDEASIPETTRISKEDAVFSYAAYEGLLRRANAQEKELERLRRSERERSVESASMSEAVLSNLGSGVLLFNPASLVRQANPAARSLLGYASPTGLHARDAFRGASA
;
A
#
# COMPACT_ATOMS: atom_id res chain seq x y z
N MET A 1 -65.76 -5.50 7.49
CA MET A 1 -64.44 -4.86 7.70
C MET A 1 -63.84 -4.48 6.34
N ASP A 2 -64.68 -4.00 5.42
CA ASP A 2 -64.41 -4.17 3.98
C ASP A 2 -64.01 -2.87 3.29
N LYS A 3 -64.16 -1.72 3.99
CA LYS A 3 -63.73 -0.40 3.52
C LYS A 3 -62.23 -0.12 3.71
N LEU A 4 -61.53 -0.91 4.54
CA LEU A 4 -60.09 -0.78 4.75
C LEU A 4 -59.27 -1.38 3.59
N LEU A 5 -59.83 -2.37 2.89
CA LEU A 5 -59.19 -3.07 1.76
C LEU A 5 -59.27 -2.30 0.43
N GLN A 6 -60.08 -1.23 0.35
CA GLN A 6 -60.28 -0.46 -0.88
C GLN A 6 -59.41 0.80 -1.00
N ASN A 7 -58.56 1.07 0.01
CA ASN A 7 -57.71 2.25 0.03
C ASN A 7 -56.31 1.90 -0.53
N PRO A 8 -55.90 2.46 -1.69
CA PRO A 8 -54.66 2.09 -2.38
C PRO A 8 -53.41 2.34 -1.53
N GLU A 9 -53.44 3.33 -0.63
CA GLU A 9 -52.33 3.62 0.27
C GLU A 9 -52.15 2.55 1.36
N PHE A 10 -53.25 1.95 1.85
CA PHE A 10 -53.18 0.85 2.82
C PHE A 10 -52.57 -0.41 2.18
N MET A 11 -52.90 -0.70 0.92
CA MET A 11 -52.35 -1.83 0.17
C MET A 11 -50.84 -1.69 -0.05
N ARG A 12 -50.35 -0.47 -0.33
CA ARG A 12 -48.91 -0.18 -0.48
C ARG A 12 -48.15 -0.38 0.83
N ILE A 13 -48.66 0.16 1.93
CA ILE A 13 -48.04 0.01 3.25
C ILE A 13 -47.99 -1.47 3.63
N ALA A 14 -49.10 -2.20 3.47
CA ALA A 14 -49.15 -3.64 3.73
C ALA A 14 -48.13 -4.43 2.88
N MET A 15 -47.95 -4.07 1.60
CA MET A 15 -46.96 -4.71 0.72
C MET A 15 -45.52 -4.44 1.16
N THR A 16 -45.19 -3.20 1.54
CA THR A 16 -43.83 -2.87 2.02
C THR A 16 -43.47 -3.57 3.32
N VAL A 17 -44.43 -3.65 4.25
CA VAL A 17 -44.25 -4.38 5.51
C VAL A 17 -44.10 -5.87 5.25
N ALA A 18 -44.94 -6.46 4.39
CA ALA A 18 -44.83 -7.87 4.02
C ALA A 18 -43.46 -8.20 3.40
N ILE A 19 -42.99 -7.38 2.45
CA ILE A 19 -41.67 -7.56 1.82
C ILE A 19 -40.55 -7.41 2.86
N GLY A 20 -40.62 -6.39 3.72
CA GLY A 20 -39.64 -6.17 4.78
C GLY A 20 -39.53 -7.36 5.74
N THR A 21 -40.67 -7.91 6.17
CA THR A 21 -40.69 -9.10 7.05
C THR A 21 -40.13 -10.34 6.36
N LEU A 22 -40.40 -10.52 5.06
CA LEU A 22 -39.83 -11.62 4.28
C LEU A 22 -38.30 -11.52 4.21
N PHE A 23 -37.76 -10.34 3.91
CA PHE A 23 -36.30 -10.13 3.86
C PHE A 23 -35.65 -10.28 5.22
N PHE A 24 -36.29 -9.81 6.29
CA PHE A 24 -35.76 -9.93 7.65
C PHE A 24 -35.59 -11.40 8.08
N ILE A 25 -36.43 -12.29 7.59
CA ILE A 25 -36.35 -13.74 7.86
C ILE A 25 -35.45 -14.44 6.83
N ALA A 26 -35.53 -14.07 5.56
CA ALA A 26 -34.77 -14.70 4.49
C ALA A 26 -33.26 -14.42 4.58
N LEU A 27 -32.85 -13.22 4.98
CA LEU A 27 -31.44 -12.83 5.07
C LEU A 27 -30.64 -13.66 6.07
N PRO A 28 -31.09 -13.87 7.33
CA PRO A 28 -30.39 -14.74 8.27
C PRO A 28 -30.49 -16.22 7.88
N LEU A 29 -31.61 -16.67 7.30
CA LEU A 29 -31.73 -18.06 6.79
C LEU A 29 -30.75 -18.31 5.65
N PHE A 30 -30.62 -17.37 4.72
CA PHE A 30 -29.68 -17.47 3.61
C PHE A 30 -28.23 -17.42 4.10
N GLY A 31 -27.91 -16.54 5.05
CA GLY A 31 -26.60 -16.50 5.70
C GLY A 31 -26.26 -17.80 6.43
N TYR A 32 -27.22 -18.35 7.19
CA TYR A 32 -27.08 -19.66 7.85
C TYR A 32 -26.91 -20.80 6.83
N PHE A 33 -27.66 -20.76 5.73
CA PHE A 33 -27.54 -21.73 4.65
C PHE A 33 -26.17 -21.67 3.95
N LEU A 34 -25.66 -20.47 3.66
CA LEU A 34 -24.32 -20.26 3.11
C LEU A 34 -23.23 -20.73 4.07
N TYR A 35 -23.37 -20.40 5.36
CA TYR A 35 -22.48 -20.88 6.42
C TYR A 35 -22.51 -22.41 6.49
N ARG A 36 -23.69 -23.02 6.42
CA ARG A 36 -23.85 -24.47 6.43
C ARG A 36 -23.29 -25.12 5.17
N LYS A 37 -23.49 -24.55 3.98
CA LYS A 37 -22.93 -25.04 2.71
C LYS A 37 -21.40 -24.98 2.72
N LEU A 38 -20.82 -23.87 3.16
CA LEU A 38 -19.37 -23.72 3.29
C LEU A 38 -18.81 -24.67 4.36
N LYS A 39 -19.50 -24.81 5.49
CA LYS A 39 -19.14 -25.79 6.52
C LYS A 39 -19.28 -27.22 6.03
N GLN A 40 -20.30 -27.54 5.25
CA GLN A 40 -20.53 -28.87 4.69
C GLN A 40 -19.52 -29.23 3.62
N GLU A 41 -19.06 -28.30 2.79
CA GLU A 41 -18.00 -28.57 1.82
C GLU A 41 -16.65 -28.82 2.53
N ILE A 42 -16.41 -28.16 3.66
CA ILE A 42 -15.31 -28.48 4.57
C ILE A 42 -15.57 -29.80 5.33
N HIS A 43 -16.82 -30.21 5.53
CA HIS A 43 -17.21 -31.40 6.29
C HIS A 43 -17.36 -32.68 5.44
N ASP A 44 -17.60 -32.56 4.14
CA ASP A 44 -17.63 -33.69 3.20
C ASP A 44 -16.21 -34.20 2.92
N GLU A 45 -15.19 -33.33 3.06
CA GLU A 45 -13.78 -33.74 3.17
C GLU A 45 -13.36 -34.07 4.62
N ALA A 46 -14.22 -33.75 5.61
CA ALA A 46 -14.04 -34.08 7.02
C ALA A 46 -15.06 -35.12 7.52
N SER A 47 -15.13 -36.26 6.82
CA SER A 47 -15.28 -37.56 7.51
C SER A 47 -13.99 -37.90 8.27
N ILE A 48 -13.53 -36.96 9.09
CA ILE A 48 -12.51 -37.14 10.11
C ILE A 48 -13.22 -36.80 11.43
N PRO A 49 -13.46 -37.80 12.29
CA PRO A 49 -14.12 -37.57 13.57
C PRO A 49 -13.26 -36.63 14.42
N GLU A 50 -13.94 -35.69 15.06
CA GLU A 50 -13.64 -35.15 16.40
C GLU A 50 -12.16 -35.28 16.82
N THR A 51 -11.39 -34.23 16.57
CA THR A 51 -10.08 -33.92 17.16
C THR A 51 -9.68 -34.81 18.34
N THR A 52 -8.79 -35.83 18.18
CA THR A 52 -7.97 -36.41 19.29
C THR A 52 -6.80 -37.33 18.84
N ARG A 53 -6.67 -37.74 17.58
CA ARG A 53 -5.40 -38.35 17.11
C ARG A 53 -4.99 -37.74 15.79
N ILE A 54 -4.38 -36.56 15.86
CA ILE A 54 -3.44 -36.19 14.81
C ILE A 54 -2.37 -37.30 14.87
N SER A 55 -2.38 -38.23 13.91
CA SER A 55 -1.32 -39.22 13.81
C SER A 55 0.00 -38.45 13.83
N LYS A 56 0.97 -38.88 14.64
CA LYS A 56 2.27 -38.20 14.72
C LYS A 56 2.88 -37.99 13.33
N GLU A 57 2.55 -38.85 12.38
CA GLU A 57 2.96 -38.77 10.98
C GLU A 57 2.33 -37.59 10.22
N ASP A 58 1.03 -37.31 10.39
CA ASP A 58 0.36 -36.18 9.71
C ASP A 58 0.77 -34.82 10.32
N ALA A 59 0.98 -34.77 11.64
CA ALA A 59 1.51 -33.60 12.32
C ALA A 59 2.94 -33.29 11.85
N VAL A 60 3.78 -34.31 11.71
CA VAL A 60 5.18 -34.18 11.26
C VAL A 60 5.24 -33.79 9.79
N PHE A 61 4.36 -34.33 8.95
CA PHE A 61 4.26 -33.94 7.53
C PHE A 61 3.78 -32.50 7.36
N SER A 62 2.74 -32.10 8.10
CA SER A 62 2.24 -30.73 8.14
C SER A 62 3.33 -29.75 8.63
N TYR A 63 4.03 -30.08 9.71
CA TYR A 63 5.13 -29.27 10.23
C TYR A 63 6.28 -29.14 9.21
N ALA A 64 6.67 -30.23 8.54
CA ALA A 64 7.69 -30.19 7.49
C ALA A 64 7.26 -29.34 6.28
N ALA A 65 5.98 -29.36 5.92
CA ALA A 65 5.43 -28.50 4.88
C ALA A 65 5.45 -27.01 5.29
N TYR A 66 5.08 -26.69 6.53
CA TYR A 66 5.17 -25.34 7.08
C TYR A 66 6.61 -24.83 7.15
N GLU A 67 7.56 -25.67 7.60
CA GLU A 67 9.00 -25.36 7.58
C GLU A 67 9.49 -25.05 6.16
N GLY A 68 9.01 -25.79 5.15
CA GLY A 68 9.30 -25.51 3.75
C GLY A 68 8.77 -24.16 3.28
N LEU A 69 7.55 -23.80 3.67
CA LEU A 69 6.95 -22.50 3.36
C LEU A 69 7.68 -21.36 4.08
N LEU A 70 8.05 -21.54 5.34
CA LEU A 70 8.79 -20.56 6.13
C LEU A 70 10.18 -20.30 5.53
N ARG A 71 10.88 -21.36 5.10
CA ARG A 71 12.16 -21.23 4.40
C ARG A 71 12.02 -20.51 3.06
N ARG A 72 10.96 -20.79 2.30
CA ARG A 72 10.69 -20.11 1.02
C ARG A 72 10.37 -18.63 1.21
N ALA A 73 9.58 -18.28 2.22
CA ALA A 73 9.26 -16.90 2.56
C ALA A 73 10.53 -16.11 2.92
N ASN A 74 11.35 -16.63 3.82
CA ASN A 74 12.61 -16.01 4.22
C ASN A 74 13.60 -15.87 3.05
N ALA A 75 13.64 -16.84 2.13
CA ALA A 75 14.48 -16.77 0.94
C ALA A 75 14.03 -15.67 -0.03
N GLN A 76 12.72 -15.49 -0.22
CA GLN A 76 12.17 -14.42 -1.06
C GLN A 76 12.46 -13.03 -0.48
N GLU A 77 12.30 -12.85 0.82
CA GLU A 77 12.62 -11.58 1.48
C GLU A 77 14.09 -11.19 1.29
N LYS A 78 15.01 -12.14 1.46
CA LYS A 78 16.45 -11.91 1.30
C LYS A 78 16.83 -11.53 -0.13
N GLU A 79 16.16 -12.11 -1.12
CA GLU A 79 16.40 -11.76 -2.52
C GLU A 79 15.85 -10.37 -2.84
N LEU A 80 14.68 -10.01 -2.31
CA LEU A 80 14.12 -8.67 -2.44
C LEU A 80 15.02 -7.61 -1.79
N GLU A 81 15.60 -7.91 -0.63
CA GLU A 81 16.57 -7.02 0.03
C GLU A 81 17.85 -6.84 -0.79
N ARG A 82 18.36 -7.91 -1.43
CA ARG A 82 19.51 -7.81 -2.34
C ARG A 82 19.22 -6.93 -3.55
N LEU A 83 18.04 -7.09 -4.16
CA LEU A 83 17.61 -6.26 -5.27
C LEU A 83 17.48 -4.79 -4.86
N ARG A 84 16.83 -4.52 -3.71
CA ARG A 84 16.71 -3.17 -3.15
C ARG A 84 18.07 -2.56 -2.81
N ARG A 85 19.02 -3.36 -2.34
CA ARG A 85 20.38 -2.90 -2.07
C ARG A 85 21.13 -2.56 -3.35
N SER A 86 21.04 -3.38 -4.39
CA SER A 86 21.60 -3.12 -5.71
C SER A 86 21.00 -1.85 -6.35
N GLU A 87 19.68 -1.66 -6.23
CA GLU A 87 19.02 -0.45 -6.69
C GLU A 87 19.47 0.80 -5.90
N ARG A 88 19.61 0.68 -4.58
CA ARG A 88 20.18 1.77 -3.76
C ARG A 88 21.61 2.07 -4.14
N GLU A 89 22.46 1.08 -4.32
CA GLU A 89 23.86 1.26 -4.75
C GLU A 89 23.91 1.98 -6.11
N ARG A 90 23.05 1.60 -7.07
CA ARG A 90 22.90 2.31 -8.36
C ARG A 90 22.39 3.75 -8.20
N SER A 91 21.48 3.99 -7.25
CA SER A 91 20.98 5.35 -6.98
C SER A 91 22.03 6.25 -6.31
N VAL A 92 22.88 5.67 -5.45
CA VAL A 92 23.98 6.37 -4.78
C VAL A 92 25.13 6.64 -5.77
N GLU A 93 25.40 5.72 -6.70
CA GLU A 93 26.33 5.96 -7.81
C GLU A 93 25.84 7.10 -8.72
N SER A 94 24.55 7.12 -9.08
CA SER A 94 23.97 8.22 -9.87
C SER A 94 23.98 9.58 -9.13
N ALA A 95 23.72 9.58 -7.81
CA ALA A 95 23.78 10.80 -6.99
C ALA A 95 25.21 11.33 -6.82
N SER A 96 26.17 10.45 -6.52
CA SER A 96 27.59 10.83 -6.35
C SER A 96 28.24 11.27 -7.65
N MET A 97 27.88 10.68 -8.79
CA MET A 97 28.35 11.09 -10.10
C MET A 97 27.79 12.46 -10.50
N SER A 98 26.54 12.77 -10.14
CA SER A 98 25.94 14.10 -10.34
C SER A 98 26.61 15.17 -9.46
N GLU A 99 26.94 14.85 -8.21
CA GLU A 99 27.64 15.75 -7.30
C GLU A 99 29.11 16.00 -7.69
N ALA A 100 29.80 14.97 -8.20
CA ALA A 100 31.18 15.06 -8.69
C ALA A 100 31.31 15.81 -10.02
N VAL A 101 30.32 15.71 -10.91
CA VAL A 101 30.27 16.51 -12.16
C VAL A 101 29.93 17.97 -11.85
N LEU A 102 28.96 18.23 -10.95
CA LEU A 102 28.64 19.59 -10.54
C LEU A 102 29.79 20.27 -9.78
N SER A 103 30.61 19.53 -9.04
CA SER A 103 31.77 20.08 -8.31
C SER A 103 33.00 20.34 -9.19
N ASN A 104 33.16 19.62 -10.30
CA ASN A 104 34.28 19.78 -11.24
C ASN A 104 33.98 20.66 -12.46
N LEU A 105 32.72 21.07 -12.67
CA LEU A 105 32.38 22.05 -13.70
C LEU A 105 32.89 23.44 -13.31
N GLY A 106 33.71 24.06 -14.17
CA GLY A 106 34.14 25.45 -14.03
C GLY A 106 33.03 26.49 -14.22
N SER A 107 31.79 26.06 -14.44
CA SER A 107 30.59 26.90 -14.60
C SER A 107 29.71 26.86 -13.34
N GLY A 108 29.20 28.01 -12.92
CA GLY A 108 28.34 28.11 -11.74
C GLY A 108 26.92 27.58 -12.00
N VAL A 109 26.46 26.63 -11.20
CA VAL A 109 25.11 26.05 -11.27
C VAL A 109 24.33 26.35 -9.98
N LEU A 110 23.11 26.89 -10.13
CA LEU A 110 22.15 27.15 -9.06
C LEU A 110 20.83 26.44 -9.35
N LEU A 111 20.30 25.70 -8.38
CA LEU A 111 18.99 25.07 -8.46
C LEU A 111 17.98 25.86 -7.64
N PHE A 112 16.83 26.22 -8.22
CA PHE A 112 15.77 26.96 -7.54
C PHE A 112 14.52 26.08 -7.30
N ASN A 113 13.82 26.33 -6.18
CA ASN A 113 12.49 25.79 -5.91
C ASN A 113 11.41 26.61 -6.67
N PRO A 114 10.16 26.14 -6.84
CA PRO A 114 9.08 26.94 -7.44
C PRO A 114 8.80 28.28 -6.73
N ALA A 115 9.16 28.39 -5.45
CA ALA A 115 9.14 29.64 -4.69
C ALA A 115 10.33 30.59 -4.99
N SER A 116 11.11 30.30 -6.03
CA SER A 116 12.32 31.06 -6.44
C SER A 116 13.43 31.13 -5.38
N LEU A 117 13.51 30.15 -4.48
CA LEU A 117 14.55 30.01 -3.46
C LEU A 117 15.65 29.05 -3.94
N VAL A 118 16.92 29.39 -3.71
CA VAL A 118 18.07 28.52 -4.03
C VAL A 118 18.03 27.27 -3.14
N ARG A 119 17.92 26.08 -3.75
CA ARG A 119 18.03 24.77 -3.08
C ARG A 119 19.45 24.21 -3.08
N GLN A 120 20.24 24.49 -4.12
CA GLN A 120 21.59 23.96 -4.24
C GLN A 120 22.46 24.90 -5.08
N ALA A 121 23.73 25.04 -4.71
CA ALA A 121 24.73 25.81 -5.43
C ALA A 121 26.04 25.02 -5.48
N ASN A 122 26.61 24.84 -6.67
CA ASN A 122 27.92 24.19 -6.79
C ASN A 122 29.05 25.12 -6.29
N PRO A 123 30.27 24.59 -6.02
CA PRO A 123 31.41 25.40 -5.58
C PRO A 123 31.74 26.56 -6.54
N ALA A 124 31.64 26.35 -7.86
CA ALA A 124 31.87 27.41 -8.86
C ALA A 124 30.85 28.55 -8.74
N ALA A 125 29.56 28.28 -8.49
CA ALA A 125 28.54 29.30 -8.28
C ALA A 125 28.79 30.10 -6.99
N ARG A 126 29.27 29.44 -5.93
CA ARG A 126 29.66 30.12 -4.67
C ARG A 126 30.82 31.09 -4.90
N SER A 127 31.84 30.65 -5.64
CA SER A 127 32.98 31.49 -5.99
C SER A 127 32.60 32.65 -6.91
N LEU A 128 31.73 32.42 -7.90
CA LEU A 128 31.31 33.46 -8.85
C LEU A 128 30.36 34.50 -8.24
N LEU A 129 29.47 34.08 -7.32
CA LEU A 129 28.54 35.00 -6.67
C LEU A 129 29.09 35.64 -5.39
N GLY A 130 30.24 35.18 -4.88
CA GLY A 130 30.84 35.70 -3.65
C GLY A 130 30.13 35.28 -2.35
N TYR A 131 29.25 34.28 -2.39
CA TYR A 131 28.53 33.79 -1.21
C TYR A 131 29.06 32.42 -0.75
N ALA A 132 29.36 32.30 0.54
CA ALA A 132 29.76 31.02 1.14
C ALA A 132 28.61 29.98 1.15
N SER A 133 27.36 30.44 1.28
CA SER A 133 26.16 29.61 1.16
C SER A 133 24.96 30.45 0.68
N PRO A 134 24.64 30.44 -0.63
CA PRO A 134 23.46 31.14 -1.17
C PRO A 134 22.16 30.34 -0.97
N THR A 135 22.21 29.18 -0.32
CA THR A 135 21.04 28.31 -0.07
C THR A 135 19.97 29.04 0.75
N GLY A 136 18.73 29.04 0.27
CA GLY A 136 17.61 29.75 0.90
C GLY A 136 17.46 31.22 0.49
N LEU A 137 18.39 31.80 -0.27
CA LEU A 137 18.21 33.14 -0.85
C LEU A 137 17.18 33.11 -1.98
N HIS A 138 16.40 34.18 -2.10
CA HIS A 138 15.55 34.39 -3.27
C HIS A 138 16.46 34.72 -4.47
N ALA A 139 16.13 34.20 -5.66
CA ALA A 139 16.91 34.42 -6.89
C ALA A 139 17.30 35.89 -7.13
N ARG A 140 16.38 36.83 -6.85
CA ARG A 140 16.62 38.28 -6.97
C ARG A 140 17.72 38.80 -6.05
N ASP A 141 17.88 38.22 -4.87
CA ASP A 141 18.87 38.61 -3.88
C ASP A 141 20.21 37.91 -4.13
N ALA A 142 20.17 36.68 -4.67
CA ALA A 142 21.36 35.96 -5.11
C ALA A 142 22.10 36.65 -6.27
N PHE A 143 21.38 37.32 -7.17
CA PHE A 143 21.95 38.04 -8.33
C PHE A 143 22.03 39.56 -8.16
N ARG A 144 21.76 40.12 -6.97
CA ARG A 144 21.68 41.58 -6.75
C ARG A 144 22.96 42.36 -7.08
N GLY A 145 24.11 41.70 -7.11
CA GLY A 145 25.41 42.27 -7.49
C GLY A 145 25.92 41.84 -8.87
N ALA A 146 25.18 41.01 -9.61
CA ALA A 146 25.54 40.57 -10.95
C ALA A 146 24.86 41.47 -11.99
N SER A 147 25.48 42.62 -12.28
CA SER A 147 25.13 43.41 -13.46
C SER A 147 25.84 42.83 -14.69
N ALA A 148 25.10 42.74 -15.80
CA ALA A 148 25.61 42.37 -17.12
C ALA A 148 26.62 43.39 -17.67
#